data_AF-U4KIJ0-F1
#
_entry.id   AF-U4KIJ0-F1
#
_cell.length_a   1.000
_cell.length_b   1.000
_cell.length_c   1.000
_cell.angle_alpha   90.00
_cell.angle_beta   90.00
_cell.angle_gamma   90.00
#
_symmetry.space_group_name_H-M   'P 1'
#
loop_
_entity.id
_entity.type
_entity.pdbx_description
1 polymer ?
#
loop_
_entity_poly.entity_id
_entity_poly.type
_entity_poly.pdbx_seq_one_letter_code
_entity_poly.pdbx_strand_id
1 'polypeptide(L)'
;MKMKSILALTVSTFLSVSALAKPVHVLVENVTNSPLDLIAEMVNMEGPVEATSGERALYASENHQVAVLDSSIVLQQGSSLEKERFNGVKAVVIVGSPKDNMQVSQALLGYGVEDDYIVITGVDEPKNIALTYFTKVDTASDAETAKALIKAAIK
;
A
#
# COMPACT_ATOMS: atom_id res chain seq x y z
N MET A 1 -0.01 -9.01 71.17
CA MET A 1 -1.00 -8.13 70.52
C MET A 1 -0.49 -7.80 69.12
N LYS A 2 -1.39 -7.76 68.13
CA LYS A 2 -1.19 -8.15 66.71
C LYS A 2 -0.18 -7.31 65.89
N MET A 3 0.67 -8.00 65.12
CA MET A 3 1.42 -7.46 63.97
C MET A 3 0.42 -6.94 62.91
N LYS A 4 0.55 -5.68 62.51
CA LYS A 4 -0.18 -5.12 61.36
C LYS A 4 0.75 -5.16 60.15
N SER A 5 0.59 -6.19 59.30
CA SER A 5 1.15 -6.17 57.95
C SER A 5 0.40 -5.12 57.14
N ILE A 6 1.12 -4.11 56.66
CA ILE A 6 0.61 -3.16 55.67
C ILE A 6 0.78 -3.84 54.31
N LEU A 7 -0.34 -4.27 53.73
CA LEU A 7 -0.40 -4.77 52.36
C LEU A 7 -0.26 -3.57 51.41
N ALA A 8 0.91 -3.38 50.82
CA ALA A 8 1.11 -2.38 49.78
C ALA A 8 0.49 -2.90 48.47
N LEU A 9 -0.62 -2.31 48.06
CA LEU A 9 -1.25 -2.57 46.78
C LEU A 9 -0.46 -1.81 45.70
N THR A 10 0.54 -2.45 45.08
CA THR A 10 1.19 -1.90 43.89
C THR A 10 0.21 -1.98 42.72
N VAL A 11 -0.45 -0.86 42.43
CA VAL A 11 -1.18 -0.67 41.17
C VAL A 11 -0.14 -0.53 40.07
N SER A 12 0.23 -1.65 39.45
CA SER A 12 1.03 -1.65 38.23
C SER A 12 0.14 -1.16 37.10
N THR A 13 0.16 0.14 36.82
CA THR A 13 -0.37 0.65 35.55
C THR A 13 0.53 0.10 34.45
N PHE A 14 0.07 -0.93 33.76
CA PHE A 14 0.62 -1.27 32.45
C PHE A 14 0.39 -0.05 31.56
N LEU A 15 1.43 0.77 31.38
CA LEU A 15 1.50 1.69 30.26
C LEU A 15 1.66 0.80 29.03
N SER A 16 0.53 0.35 28.48
CA SER A 16 0.48 -0.18 27.13
C SER A 16 1.01 0.95 26.25
N VAL A 17 2.26 0.84 25.81
CA VAL A 17 2.76 1.68 24.72
C VAL A 17 2.00 1.19 23.50
N SER A 18 0.79 1.73 23.29
CA SER A 18 0.15 1.64 21.99
C SER A 18 1.17 2.21 21.03
N ALA A 19 1.77 1.37 20.18
CA ALA A 19 2.42 1.86 18.99
C ALA A 19 1.36 2.74 18.33
N LEU A 20 1.55 4.06 18.42
CA LEU A 20 0.55 5.01 17.95
C LEU A 20 0.28 4.64 16.50
N ALA A 21 -1.00 4.43 16.19
CA ALA A 21 -1.47 4.37 14.82
C ALA A 21 -0.71 5.45 14.04
N LYS A 22 -0.20 5.09 12.85
CA LYS A 22 0.44 6.05 11.95
C LYS A 22 -0.50 6.30 10.77
N PRO A 23 -1.45 7.23 10.90
CA PRO A 23 -2.26 7.64 9.78
C PRO A 23 -1.43 8.37 8.72
N VAL A 24 -1.64 7.96 7.48
CA VAL A 24 -0.98 8.48 6.30
C VAL A 24 -2.06 8.99 5.34
N HIS A 25 -1.85 10.14 4.72
CA HIS A 25 -2.73 10.65 3.69
C HIS A 25 -2.34 10.00 2.36
N VAL A 26 -3.15 9.07 1.90
CA VAL A 26 -2.92 8.37 0.64
C VAL A 26 -3.43 9.25 -0.50
N LEU A 27 -2.55 9.47 -1.48
CA LEU A 27 -2.88 10.10 -2.75
C LEU A 27 -2.73 9.02 -3.82
N VAL A 28 -3.77 8.74 -4.61
CA VAL A 28 -3.79 7.59 -5.52
C VAL A 28 -3.95 8.08 -6.95
N GLU A 29 -2.90 7.92 -7.74
CA GLU A 29 -2.86 8.36 -9.12
C GLU A 29 -3.10 7.18 -10.08
N ASN A 30 -4.21 7.20 -10.82
CA ASN A 30 -4.43 6.29 -11.94
C ASN A 30 -3.63 6.75 -13.17
N VAL A 31 -2.34 6.41 -13.21
CA VAL A 31 -1.38 6.88 -14.22
C VAL A 31 -1.75 6.43 -15.63
N THR A 32 -2.48 5.32 -15.74
CA THR A 32 -2.93 4.73 -17.01
C THR A 32 -4.30 5.19 -17.47
N ASN A 33 -5.03 5.99 -16.67
CA ASN A 33 -6.45 6.30 -16.90
C ASN A 33 -7.31 5.05 -17.16
N SER A 34 -6.99 3.95 -16.44
CA SER A 34 -7.67 2.68 -16.62
C SER A 34 -9.12 2.74 -16.13
N PRO A 35 -10.08 2.12 -16.85
CA PRO A 35 -11.46 2.01 -16.42
C PRO A 35 -11.72 0.84 -15.47
N LEU A 36 -10.69 0.08 -15.03
CA LEU A 36 -10.88 -1.06 -14.14
C LEU A 36 -11.51 -0.65 -12.80
N ASP A 37 -12.57 -1.35 -12.39
CA ASP A 37 -13.28 -1.09 -11.12
C ASP A 37 -12.34 -1.17 -9.92
N LEU A 38 -11.42 -2.16 -9.90
CA LEU A 38 -10.38 -2.25 -8.87
C LEU A 38 -9.53 -0.98 -8.73
N ILE A 39 -9.20 -0.33 -9.85
CA ILE A 39 -8.44 0.93 -9.83
C ILE A 39 -9.31 2.09 -9.34
N ALA A 40 -10.57 2.14 -9.76
CA ALA A 40 -11.52 3.11 -9.24
C ALA A 40 -11.70 2.98 -7.72
N GLU A 41 -11.77 1.76 -7.19
CA GLU A 41 -11.81 1.51 -5.74
C GLU A 41 -10.54 1.99 -5.04
N MET A 42 -9.36 1.77 -5.61
CA MET A 42 -8.10 2.32 -5.06
C MET A 42 -8.11 3.86 -5.05
N VAL A 43 -8.58 4.51 -6.11
CA VAL A 43 -8.72 5.98 -6.15
C VAL A 43 -9.71 6.46 -5.11
N ASN A 44 -10.81 5.74 -4.88
CA ASN A 44 -11.79 6.07 -3.83
C ASN A 44 -11.22 5.95 -2.40
N MET A 45 -10.07 5.29 -2.22
CA MET A 45 -9.37 5.22 -0.94
C MET A 45 -8.51 6.45 -0.62
N GLU A 46 -8.46 7.45 -1.50
CA GLU A 46 -7.78 8.71 -1.21
C GLU A 46 -8.24 9.33 0.12
N GLY A 47 -7.26 9.88 0.84
CA GLY A 47 -7.43 10.51 2.13
C GLY A 47 -6.67 9.81 3.27
N PRO A 48 -6.97 10.16 4.54
CA PRO A 48 -6.28 9.59 5.68
C PRO A 48 -6.61 8.10 5.87
N VAL A 49 -5.58 7.26 5.98
CA VAL A 49 -5.65 5.81 6.19
C VAL A 49 -4.68 5.41 7.29
N GLU A 50 -5.09 4.52 8.19
CA GLU A 50 -4.19 3.96 9.20
C GLU A 50 -3.33 2.85 8.58
N ALA A 51 -2.00 3.03 8.58
CA ALA A 51 -1.08 2.18 7.82
C ALA A 51 -1.09 0.69 8.21
N THR A 52 -1.43 0.35 9.46
CA THR A 52 -1.44 -1.04 9.94
C THR A 52 -2.69 -1.79 9.50
N SER A 53 -3.85 -1.14 9.53
CA SER A 53 -5.17 -1.74 9.30
C SER A 53 -5.68 -1.52 7.87
N GLY A 54 -5.27 -0.42 7.22
CA GLY A 54 -5.81 0.02 5.94
C GLY A 54 -7.20 0.68 6.07
N GLU A 55 -7.64 1.01 7.29
CA GLU A 55 -8.92 1.69 7.53
C GLU A 55 -8.80 3.21 7.38
N ARG A 56 -9.92 3.88 7.07
CA ARG A 56 -9.98 5.34 7.08
C ARG A 56 -9.63 5.90 8.46
N ALA A 57 -8.83 6.96 8.47
CA ALA A 57 -8.46 7.71 9.65
C ALA A 57 -9.09 9.12 9.64
N LEU A 58 -9.06 9.80 10.78
CA LEU A 58 -9.60 11.16 10.91
C LEU A 58 -8.60 12.23 10.43
N TYR A 59 -7.31 12.00 10.61
CA TYR A 59 -6.23 12.91 10.26
C TYR A 59 -5.02 12.09 9.80
N ALA A 60 -4.05 12.75 9.17
CA ALA A 60 -2.77 12.18 8.78
C ALA A 60 -1.65 13.20 9.01
N SER A 61 -0.45 12.71 9.31
CA SER A 61 0.72 13.57 9.54
C SER A 61 1.66 13.65 8.35
N GLU A 62 1.49 12.77 7.37
CA GLU A 62 2.35 12.67 6.20
C GLU A 62 1.54 12.26 4.96
N ASN A 63 2.05 12.61 3.78
CA ASN A 63 1.48 12.23 2.50
C ASN A 63 2.22 11.02 1.92
N HIS A 64 1.48 10.15 1.24
CA HIS A 64 2.02 8.98 0.58
C HIS A 64 1.36 8.82 -0.78
N GLN A 65 2.12 9.17 -1.82
CA GLN A 65 1.66 9.08 -3.19
C GLN A 65 1.86 7.67 -3.73
N VAL A 66 0.77 7.08 -4.20
CA VAL A 66 0.69 5.75 -4.79
C VAL A 66 0.31 5.91 -6.25
N ALA A 67 1.17 5.45 -7.15
CA ALA A 67 0.86 5.36 -8.57
C ALA A 67 0.25 3.99 -8.86
N VAL A 68 -0.82 3.96 -9.64
CA VAL A 68 -1.49 2.72 -10.06
C VAL A 68 -1.38 2.59 -11.57
N LEU A 69 -0.94 1.41 -12.02
CA LEU A 69 -0.73 1.05 -13.41
C LEU A 69 -1.61 -0.15 -13.78
N ASP A 70 -2.39 0.01 -14.84
CA ASP A 70 -2.94 -1.12 -15.59
C ASP A 70 -1.90 -1.61 -16.60
N SER A 71 -1.36 -2.81 -16.38
CA SER A 71 -0.28 -3.36 -17.19
C SER A 71 -0.67 -3.54 -18.65
N SER A 72 -1.92 -3.91 -18.92
CA SER A 72 -2.38 -4.12 -20.28
C SER A 72 -2.43 -2.80 -21.05
N ILE A 73 -2.85 -1.71 -20.39
CA ILE A 73 -2.82 -0.36 -20.96
C ILE A 73 -1.39 0.13 -21.20
N VAL A 74 -0.49 -0.09 -20.23
CA VAL A 74 0.93 0.29 -20.38
C VAL A 74 1.51 -0.33 -21.65
N LEU A 75 1.30 -1.63 -21.86
CA LEU A 75 1.83 -2.36 -23.00
C LEU A 75 1.15 -1.99 -24.32
N GLN A 76 -0.16 -1.75 -24.33
CA GLN A 76 -0.90 -1.38 -25.54
C GLN A 76 -0.57 0.03 -26.04
N GLN A 77 -0.46 0.98 -25.12
CA GLN A 77 -0.23 2.39 -25.46
C GLN A 77 1.25 2.76 -25.56
N GLY A 78 2.16 1.84 -25.19
CA GLY A 78 3.58 2.14 -25.07
C GLY A 78 3.82 3.27 -24.06
N SER A 79 3.03 3.29 -22.98
CA SER A 79 3.14 4.33 -21.96
C SER A 79 4.57 4.41 -21.45
N SER A 80 5.17 5.60 -21.49
CA SER A 80 6.51 5.77 -20.95
C SER A 80 6.49 5.46 -19.46
N LEU A 81 7.41 4.58 -19.06
CA LEU A 81 7.71 4.19 -17.67
C LEU A 81 8.96 4.91 -17.16
N GLU A 82 9.26 6.07 -17.76
CA GLU A 82 10.37 6.94 -17.35
C GLU A 82 10.28 7.32 -15.87
N LYS A 83 11.46 7.37 -15.23
CA LYS A 83 11.60 7.60 -13.79
C LYS A 83 10.98 8.94 -13.36
N GLU A 84 11.00 9.92 -14.23
CA GLU A 84 10.44 11.26 -14.03
C GLU A 84 8.94 11.23 -13.74
N ARG A 85 8.19 10.26 -14.30
CA ARG A 85 6.76 10.09 -14.01
C ARG A 85 6.49 9.59 -12.59
N PHE A 86 7.49 8.99 -11.94
CA PHE A 86 7.38 8.46 -10.58
C PHE A 86 8.08 9.34 -9.54
N ASN A 87 8.42 10.58 -9.89
CA ASN A 87 9.04 11.49 -8.94
C ASN A 87 8.08 11.84 -7.78
N GLY A 88 8.50 11.59 -6.54
CA GLY A 88 7.66 11.78 -5.35
C GLY A 88 6.68 10.64 -5.07
N VAL A 89 6.56 9.66 -5.97
CA VAL A 89 5.79 8.44 -5.76
C VAL A 89 6.53 7.54 -4.76
N LYS A 90 5.84 7.15 -3.69
CA LYS A 90 6.37 6.27 -2.65
C LYS A 90 6.18 4.79 -3.01
N ALA A 91 5.09 4.49 -3.72
CA ALA A 91 4.76 3.14 -4.14
C ALA A 91 4.09 3.10 -5.52
N VAL A 92 4.34 2.02 -6.26
CA VAL A 92 3.68 1.69 -7.53
C VAL A 92 2.89 0.40 -7.35
N VAL A 93 1.61 0.41 -7.70
CA VAL A 93 0.75 -0.77 -7.78
C VAL A 93 0.53 -1.10 -9.24
N ILE A 94 0.82 -2.35 -9.63
CA ILE A 94 0.60 -2.88 -10.97
C ILE A 94 -0.54 -3.89 -10.89
N VAL A 95 -1.55 -3.70 -11.72
CA VAL A 95 -2.70 -4.62 -11.86
C VAL A 95 -2.89 -4.99 -13.32
N GLY A 96 -3.45 -6.17 -13.58
CA GLY A 96 -3.69 -6.66 -14.92
C GLY A 96 -3.54 -8.17 -15.00
N SER A 97 -3.14 -8.69 -16.16
CA SER A 97 -2.83 -10.12 -16.28
C SER A 97 -1.44 -10.43 -15.70
N PRO A 98 -1.21 -11.61 -15.10
CA PRO A 98 0.10 -11.97 -14.55
C PRO A 98 1.26 -11.80 -15.55
N LYS A 99 1.02 -12.16 -16.81
CA LYS A 99 2.00 -12.04 -17.89
C LYS A 99 2.30 -10.59 -18.27
N ASP A 100 1.31 -9.72 -18.26
CA ASP A 100 1.52 -8.30 -18.54
C ASP A 100 2.20 -7.61 -17.37
N ASN A 101 1.81 -7.95 -16.14
CA ASN A 101 2.46 -7.50 -14.90
C ASN A 101 3.94 -7.87 -14.86
N MET A 102 4.29 -9.09 -15.31
CA MET A 102 5.68 -9.51 -15.43
C MET A 102 6.48 -8.61 -16.38
N GLN A 103 5.92 -8.26 -17.54
CA GLN A 103 6.60 -7.41 -18.51
C GLN A 103 6.78 -5.97 -17.99
N VAL A 104 5.75 -5.41 -17.35
CA VAL A 104 5.82 -4.06 -16.77
C VAL A 104 6.78 -3.99 -15.59
N SER A 105 6.73 -4.96 -14.67
CA SER A 105 7.69 -5.04 -13.56
C SER A 105 9.13 -5.23 -14.06
N GLN A 106 9.35 -6.04 -15.10
CA GLN A 106 10.65 -6.18 -15.74
C GLN A 106 11.17 -4.87 -16.33
N ALA A 107 10.30 -4.07 -16.96
CA ALA A 107 10.67 -2.76 -17.48
C ALA A 107 11.03 -1.75 -16.37
N LEU A 108 10.34 -1.80 -15.22
CA LEU A 108 10.57 -0.89 -14.10
C LEU A 108 11.79 -1.26 -13.25
N LEU A 109 12.03 -2.56 -13.04
CA LEU A 109 12.97 -3.07 -12.04
C LEU A 109 14.16 -3.84 -12.64
N GLY A 110 14.09 -4.18 -13.93
CA GLY A 110 15.07 -5.04 -14.60
C GLY A 110 14.81 -6.55 -14.43
N TYR A 111 13.82 -6.94 -13.62
CA TYR A 111 13.36 -8.32 -13.46
C TYR A 111 11.84 -8.37 -13.31
N GLY A 112 11.21 -9.43 -13.83
CA GLY A 112 9.75 -9.56 -13.88
C GLY A 112 9.20 -10.48 -12.79
N VAL A 113 7.98 -10.18 -12.33
CA VAL A 113 7.19 -11.02 -11.44
C VAL A 113 5.86 -11.33 -12.11
N GLU A 114 5.52 -12.62 -12.24
CA GLU A 114 4.27 -13.08 -12.84
C GLU A 114 3.24 -13.38 -11.74
N ASP A 115 2.45 -12.38 -11.36
CA ASP A 115 1.35 -12.51 -10.40
C ASP A 115 0.23 -11.50 -10.72
N ASP A 116 -0.97 -11.69 -10.16
CA ASP A 116 -2.15 -10.88 -10.50
C ASP A 116 -2.03 -9.41 -10.07
N TYR A 117 -1.35 -9.17 -8.94
CA TYR A 117 -1.10 -7.83 -8.43
C TYR A 117 0.31 -7.70 -7.88
N ILE A 118 0.98 -6.58 -8.17
CA ILE A 118 2.33 -6.28 -7.69
C ILE A 118 2.32 -4.91 -7.02
N VAL A 119 2.90 -4.82 -5.84
CA VAL A 119 3.14 -3.57 -5.12
C VAL A 119 4.65 -3.40 -4.95
N ILE A 120 5.16 -2.29 -5.46
CA ILE A 120 6.55 -1.86 -5.37
C ILE A 120 6.58 -0.68 -4.40
N THR A 121 7.23 -0.80 -3.25
CA THR A 121 7.42 0.30 -2.29
C THR A 121 8.85 0.80 -2.31
N GLY A 122 9.09 2.00 -1.75
CA GLY A 122 10.43 2.61 -1.72
C GLY A 122 10.90 3.12 -3.09
N VAL A 123 9.96 3.47 -3.97
CA VAL A 123 10.25 3.90 -5.36
C VAL A 123 11.12 5.16 -5.40
N ASP A 124 10.96 6.05 -4.42
CA ASP A 124 11.76 7.26 -4.24
C ASP A 124 13.11 7.04 -3.55
N GLU A 125 13.33 5.85 -2.97
CA GLU A 125 14.56 5.44 -2.30
C GLU A 125 15.10 4.12 -2.88
N PRO A 126 15.88 4.15 -3.99
CA PRO A 126 16.27 2.93 -4.72
C PRO A 126 16.98 1.84 -3.90
N LYS A 127 17.56 2.18 -2.75
CA LYS A 127 18.21 1.21 -1.84
C LYS A 127 17.22 0.41 -0.98
N ASN A 128 15.97 0.88 -0.89
CA ASN A 128 14.92 0.36 -0.03
C ASN A 128 13.72 -0.18 -0.84
N ILE A 129 13.90 -0.42 -2.15
CA ILE A 129 12.84 -1.00 -2.98
C ILE A 129 12.45 -2.37 -2.43
N ALA A 130 11.15 -2.56 -2.20
CA ALA A 130 10.58 -3.84 -1.80
C ALA A 130 9.39 -4.20 -2.69
N LEU A 131 9.22 -5.50 -2.94
CA LEU A 131 8.12 -6.03 -3.73
C LEU A 131 7.22 -6.90 -2.84
N THR A 132 5.92 -6.66 -2.96
CA THR A 132 4.87 -7.55 -2.44
C THR A 132 3.99 -7.95 -3.60
N TYR A 133 3.69 -9.23 -3.74
CA TYR A 133 2.85 -9.76 -4.81
C TYR A 133 1.66 -10.53 -4.21
N PHE A 134 0.55 -10.47 -4.93
CA PHE A 134 -0.72 -11.04 -4.51
C PHE A 134 -1.34 -11.80 -5.67
N THR A 135 -1.69 -13.05 -5.39
CA THR A 135 -2.54 -13.85 -6.28
C THR A 135 -4.00 -13.53 -6.02
N LYS A 136 -4.76 -13.38 -7.10
CA LYS A 136 -6.19 -13.11 -7.04
C LYS A 136 -6.93 -14.24 -6.34
N VAL A 137 -7.86 -13.83 -5.49
CA VAL A 137 -8.81 -14.74 -4.83
C VAL A 137 -10.18 -14.47 -5.43
N ASP A 138 -10.76 -15.45 -6.13
CA ASP A 138 -12.01 -15.26 -6.88
C ASP A 138 -13.22 -14.82 -6.04
N THR A 139 -13.16 -15.03 -4.73
CA THR A 139 -14.22 -14.63 -3.79
C THR A 139 -14.01 -13.24 -3.19
N ALA A 140 -12.84 -12.64 -3.35
CA ALA A 140 -12.55 -11.32 -2.82
C ALA A 140 -13.20 -10.25 -3.69
N SER A 141 -13.83 -9.27 -3.06
CA SER A 141 -14.35 -8.10 -3.77
C SER A 141 -13.22 -7.16 -4.21
N ASP A 142 -13.50 -6.31 -5.20
CA ASP A 142 -12.55 -5.27 -5.62
C ASP A 142 -12.22 -4.30 -4.49
N ALA A 143 -13.19 -3.99 -3.61
CA ALA A 143 -12.97 -3.14 -2.44
C ALA A 143 -12.00 -3.77 -1.42
N GLU A 144 -12.15 -5.08 -1.14
CA GLU A 144 -11.23 -5.80 -0.25
C GLU A 144 -9.82 -5.89 -0.85
N THR A 145 -9.75 -6.13 -2.17
CA THR A 145 -8.49 -6.21 -2.91
C THR A 145 -7.80 -4.86 -2.93
N ALA A 146 -8.51 -3.77 -3.28
CA ALA A 146 -7.99 -2.41 -3.24
C ALA A 146 -7.44 -2.06 -1.86
N LYS A 147 -8.19 -2.39 -0.79
CA LYS A 147 -7.73 -2.18 0.58
C LYS A 147 -6.45 -2.92 0.91
N ALA A 148 -6.33 -4.18 0.49
CA ALA A 148 -5.11 -4.97 0.69
C ALA A 148 -3.92 -4.36 -0.07
N LEU A 149 -4.12 -3.92 -1.31
CA LEU A 149 -3.10 -3.30 -2.14
C LEU A 149 -2.64 -1.94 -1.59
N ILE A 150 -3.57 -1.06 -1.22
CA ILE A 150 -3.24 0.24 -0.61
C ILE A 150 -2.52 0.04 0.73
N LYS A 151 -2.99 -0.89 1.56
CA LYS A 151 -2.31 -1.24 2.80
C LYS A 151 -0.88 -1.74 2.57
N ALA A 152 -0.63 -2.48 1.50
CA ALA A 152 0.72 -2.90 1.16
C ALA A 152 1.58 -1.76 0.61
N ALA A 153 0.97 -0.83 -0.12
CA ALA A 153 1.65 0.32 -0.71
C ALA A 153 2.16 1.31 0.34
N ILE A 154 1.43 1.50 1.45
CA ILE A 154 1.75 2.49 2.49
C ILE A 154 2.62 1.96 3.64
N LYS A 155 3.20 0.75 3.50
CA LYS A 155 4.13 0.15 4.47
C LYS A 155 5.58 0.55 4.16
#